data_AF-A0A3D5WED4-F1
#
_entry.id   AF-A0A3D5WED4-F1
#
_cell.length_a   1.000
_cell.length_b   1.000
_cell.length_c   1.000
_cell.angle_alpha   90.00
_cell.angle_beta   90.00
_cell.angle_gamma   90.00
#
_symmetry.space_group_name_H-M   'P 1'
#
loop_
_entity.id
_entity.type
_entity.pdbx_description
1 polymer ?
#
loop_
_entity_poly.entity_id
_entity_poly.type
_entity_poly.pdbx_seq_one_letter_code
_entity_poly.pdbx_strand_id
1 'polypeptide(L)' 'MLLIKTEKQKDNLAKFSYDIAKIILAITVISPIAKPETFHLSLFIGGFIVTMLFFVLGYILDAKEVKL' A
#
# COMPACT_ATOMS: atom_id res chain seq x y z
N MET A 1 -13.92 12.69 -3.83
CA MET A 1 -14.63 11.92 -2.78
C MET A 1 -16.10 11.61 -3.13
N LEU A 2 -16.51 11.70 -4.41
CA LEU A 2 -17.92 11.54 -4.84
C LEU A 2 -18.46 10.10 -4.79
N LEU A 3 -17.59 9.10 -4.63
CA LEU A 3 -17.94 7.67 -4.63
C LEU A 3 -18.04 7.04 -3.23
N ILE A 4 -17.44 7.67 -2.22
CA ILE A 4 -17.44 7.16 -0.84
C ILE A 4 -18.62 7.78 -0.12
N LYS A 5 -19.64 6.97 0.21
CA LYS A 5 -20.91 7.46 0.78
C LYS A 5 -20.98 7.33 2.30
N THR A 6 -20.12 6.48 2.90
CA THR A 6 -20.13 6.22 4.34
C THR A 6 -18.72 6.07 4.89
N GLU A 7 -18.53 6.39 6.18
CA GLU A 7 -17.27 6.16 6.90
C GLU A 7 -16.84 4.68 6.85
N LYS A 8 -17.79 3.74 6.94
CA LYS A 8 -17.49 2.31 6.83
C LYS A 8 -16.87 1.92 5.48
N GLN A 9 -17.32 2.55 4.39
CA GLN A 9 -16.73 2.32 3.07
C GLN A 9 -15.31 2.91 2.99
N LYS A 10 -15.10 4.09 3.58
CA LYS A 10 -13.79 4.73 3.67
C LYS A 10 -12.79 3.86 4.43
N ASP A 11 -13.16 3.41 5.63
CA ASP A 11 -12.35 2.55 6.49
C ASP A 11 -12.01 1.21 5.80
N ASN A 12 -12.98 0.60 5.12
CA ASN A 12 -12.75 -0.63 4.36
C ASN A 12 -11.79 -0.41 3.18
N LEU A 13 -11.90 0.72 2.48
CA LEU A 13 -11.03 1.03 1.35
C LEU A 13 -9.60 1.36 1.82
N ALA A 14 -9.46 2.07 2.95
CA ALA A 14 -8.17 2.30 3.59
C ALA A 14 -7.50 0.97 3.94
N LYS A 15 -8.22 0.07 4.62
CA LYS A 15 -7.72 -1.27 4.97
C LYS A 15 -7.28 -2.06 3.73
N PHE A 16 -8.12 -2.08 2.70
CA PHE A 16 -7.79 -2.75 1.44
C PHE A 16 -6.48 -2.20 0.83
N SER A 17 -6.32 -0.88 0.83
CA SER A 17 -5.12 -0.22 0.30
C SER A 17 -3.86 -0.61 1.08
N TYR A 18 -3.93 -0.66 2.42
CA TYR A 18 -2.83 -1.15 3.24
C TYR A 18 -2.50 -2.62 3.00
N ASP A 19 -3.52 -3.47 2.82
CA ASP A 19 -3.29 -4.90 2.58
C ASP A 19 -2.64 -5.14 1.20
N ILE A 20 -3.04 -4.41 0.16
CA ILE A 20 -2.35 -4.43 -1.14
C ILE A 20 -0.91 -3.93 -1.02
N ALA A 21 -0.67 -2.83 -0.29
CA ALA A 21 0.68 -2.31 -0.05
C ALA A 21 1.59 -3.39 0.58
N LYS A 22 1.11 -4.08 1.63
CA LYS A 22 1.85 -5.17 2.29
C LYS A 22 2.15 -6.33 1.36
N ILE A 23 1.17 -6.76 0.55
CA ILE A 23 1.33 -7.87 -0.40
C ILE A 23 2.40 -7.52 -1.44
N ILE A 24 2.34 -6.32 -2.02
CA ILE A 24 3.32 -5.87 -3.02
C ILE A 24 4.71 -5.79 -2.38
N LEU A 25 4.84 -5.19 -1.19
CA LEU A 25 6.10 -5.11 -0.47
C LEU A 25 6.68 -6.52 -0.20
N ALA A 26 5.86 -7.45 0.25
CA ALA A 26 6.28 -8.82 0.53
C ALA A 26 6.84 -9.52 -0.72
N ILE A 27 6.13 -9.40 -1.85
CA ILE A 27 6.48 -10.10 -3.10
C ILE A 27 7.67 -9.43 -3.81
N THR A 28 7.70 -8.11 -3.87
CA THR A 28 8.62 -7.37 -4.75
C THR A 28 9.86 -6.83 -4.05
N VAL A 29 9.84 -6.73 -2.72
CA VAL A 29 10.94 -6.17 -1.92
C VAL A 29 11.48 -7.22 -0.95
N ILE A 30 10.64 -7.82 -0.11
CA ILE A 30 11.08 -8.77 0.92
C ILE A 30 11.53 -10.10 0.31
N SER A 31 10.73 -10.69 -0.60
CA SER A 31 11.07 -11.99 -1.21
C SER A 31 12.40 -11.97 -1.98
N PRO A 32 12.72 -10.96 -2.82
CA PRO A 32 14.02 -10.89 -3.49
C PRO A 32 15.21 -10.70 -2.55
N ILE A 33 15.01 -10.13 -1.36
CA ILE A 33 16.05 -10.05 -0.32
C ILE A 33 16.31 -11.43 0.28
N ALA A 34 15.26 -12.22 0.51
CA ALA A 34 15.38 -13.59 1.02
C ALA A 34 15.91 -14.58 -0.03
N LYS A 35 15.66 -14.31 -1.32
CA LYS A 35 16.08 -15.13 -2.48
C LYS A 35 16.70 -14.25 -3.57
N PRO A 36 17.97 -13.84 -3.41
CA PRO A 36 18.65 -12.91 -4.31
C PRO A 36 18.71 -13.37 -5.77
N GLU A 37 18.62 -14.67 -6.03
CA GLU A 37 18.55 -15.25 -7.38
C GLU A 37 17.30 -14.80 -8.17
N THR A 38 16.26 -14.30 -7.48
CA THR A 38 15.05 -13.75 -8.09
C THR A 38 15.06 -12.22 -8.19
N PHE A 39 16.19 -11.58 -7.88
CA PHE A 39 16.28 -10.12 -7.84
C PHE A 39 16.27 -9.49 -9.23
N HIS A 40 15.26 -8.67 -9.47
CA HIS A 40 15.19 -7.77 -10.62
C HIS A 40 15.06 -6.33 -10.12
N LEU A 41 16.07 -5.50 -10.42
CA LEU A 41 16.14 -4.11 -9.92
C LEU A 41 14.90 -3.29 -10.29
N SER A 42 14.36 -3.50 -11.50
CA SER A 42 13.13 -2.83 -11.96
C SER A 42 11.90 -3.24 -11.15
N LEU A 43 11.75 -4.53 -10.82
CA LEU A 43 10.65 -5.02 -9.98
C LEU A 43 10.78 -4.53 -8.54
N PHE A 44 12.00 -4.48 -8.02
CA PHE A 44 12.27 -3.97 -6.67
C PHE A 44 11.90 -2.49 -6.55
N ILE A 45 12.43 -1.63 -7.43
CA ILE A 45 12.18 -0.18 -7.42
C ILE A 45 10.70 0.09 -7.72
N GLY A 46 10.15 -0.53 -8.77
CA GLY A 46 8.75 -0.36 -9.15
C GLY A 46 7.79 -0.83 -8.06
N GLY A 47 8.06 -1.99 -7.46
CA GLY A 47 7.27 -2.53 -6.36
C GLY A 47 7.31 -1.67 -5.10
N PHE A 48 8.46 -1.08 -4.77
CA PHE A 48 8.58 -0.12 -3.67
C PHE A 48 7.77 1.15 -3.93
N ILE A 49 7.85 1.73 -5.14
CA ILE A 49 7.06 2.91 -5.52
C ILE A 49 5.56 2.62 -5.42
N VAL A 50 5.09 1.49 -5.97
CA VAL A 50 3.67 1.11 -5.93
C VAL A 50 3.21 0.83 -4.49
N THR A 51 4.06 0.23 -3.67
CA THR A 51 3.78 0.07 -2.23
C THR A 51 3.54 1.42 -1.57
N MET A 52 4.41 2.41 -1.81
CA MET A 52 4.24 3.76 -1.25
C MET A 52 2.97 4.44 -1.74
N LEU A 53 2.61 4.27 -3.02
CA LEU A 53 1.35 4.80 -3.57
C LEU A 53 0.12 4.25 -2.84
N PHE A 54 0.04 2.93 -2.66
CA PHE A 54 -1.09 2.31 -1.93
C PHE A 54 -1.07 2.64 -0.43
N PHE A 55 0.11 2.75 0.17
CA PHE A 55 0.25 3.18 1.57
C PHE A 55 -0.24 4.61 1.77
N VAL A 56 0.19 5.56 0.94
CA VAL A 56 -0.25 6.95 1.00
C VAL A 56 -1.75 7.07 0.71
N LEU A 57 -2.27 6.30 -0.24
CA LEU A 57 -3.71 6.27 -0.51
C LEU A 57 -4.49 5.73 0.70
N GLY A 58 -4.00 4.65 1.32
CA GLY A 58 -4.54 4.13 2.58
C GLY A 58 -4.53 5.19 3.67
N TYR A 59 -3.41 5.89 3.84
CA TYR A 59 -3.23 6.95 4.84
C TYR A 59 -4.17 8.14 4.62
N ILE A 60 -4.34 8.60 3.38
CA ILE A 60 -5.26 9.69 3.04
C ILE A 60 -6.71 9.27 3.32
N LEU A 61 -7.07 8.02 3.02
CA LEU A 61 -8.42 7.50 3.32
C LEU A 61 -8.65 7.29 4.81
N ASP A 62 -7.63 6.84 5.53
CA ASP A 62 -7.67 6.56 6.97
C ASP A 62 -7.48 7.82 7.82
N ALA A 63 -7.28 8.99 7.21
CA ALA A 63 -7.16 10.26 7.90
C ALA A 63 -8.46 10.58 8.69
N LYS A 64 -8.59 9.94 9.85
CA LYS A 64 -9.36 10.38 10.99
C LYS A 64 -8.57 11.56 11.51
N GLU A 65 -9.21 12.71 11.54
CA GLU A 65 -8.65 13.97 12.03
C GLU A 65 -7.72 13.72 13.22
N VAL A 66 -6.40 13.70 12.98
CA VAL A 66 -5.46 13.91 14.07
C VAL A 66 -5.64 15.38 14.40
N LYS A 67 -6.56 15.65 15.33
CA LYS A 67 -6.65 16.94 16.01
C LYS A 67 -5.33 17.11 16.76
N LEU A 68 -4.38 17.77 16.10
CA LEU A 68 -3.27 18.45 16.75
C LEU A 68 -3.83 19.50 17.72
#